data_AF-A0A7X8JM63-F1
#
_entry.id   AF-A0A7X8JM63-F1
#
_cell.length_a   1.000
_cell.length_b   1.000
_cell.length_c   1.000
_cell.angle_alpha   90.00
_cell.angle_beta   90.00
_cell.angle_gamma   90.00
#
_symmetry.space_group_name_H-M   'P 1'
#
loop_
_entity.id
_entity.type
_entity.pdbx_description
1 polymer ?
#
loop_
_entity_poly.entity_id
_entity_poly.type
_entity_poly.pdbx_seq_one_letter_code
_entity_poly.pdbx_strand_id
1 'polypeptide(L)'
;RLYTALKTPDRTAASMQTAITTLYNTLPKGAFKTGTTDRGKEFACYTDVKEQLGLTLYFADAYSSWQRGSNENSNGLLREFYPKKTDLSLVR
;
A
#
# COMPACT_ATOMS: atom_id res chain seq x y z
N ARG A 1 12.74 11.22 -0.87
CA ARG A 1 11.93 9.97 -0.90
C ARG A 1 10.56 10.35 -0.36
N LEU A 2 9.48 10.06 -1.08
CA LEU A 2 8.13 10.39 -0.64
C LEU A 2 7.57 9.21 0.18
N TYR A 3 7.00 9.51 1.35
CA TYR A 3 6.31 8.53 2.19
C TYR A 3 4.84 8.94 2.30
N THR A 4 3.95 8.00 2.00
CA THR A 4 2.51 8.22 2.10
C THR A 4 1.91 7.09 2.91
N ALA A 5 1.10 7.43 3.90
CA ALA A 5 0.29 6.49 4.67
C ALA A 5 -1.17 6.89 4.54
N LEU A 6 -2.02 5.94 4.17
CA LEU A 6 -3.47 6.12 4.12
C LEU A 6 -4.09 5.13 5.09
N LYS A 7 -4.93 5.66 5.98
CA LYS A 7 -5.69 4.85 6.92
C LYS A 7 -6.92 4.29 6.23
N THR A 8 -7.03 2.96 6.19
CA THR A 8 -8.22 2.27 5.70
C THR A 8 -9.12 1.85 6.86
N PRO A 9 -10.44 1.79 6.67
CA PRO A 9 -11.37 1.38 7.72
C PRO A 9 -11.22 -0.10 8.09
N ASP A 10 -10.84 -0.94 7.13
CA ASP A 10 -10.60 -2.37 7.32
C ASP A 10 -9.52 -2.90 6.36
N ARG A 11 -9.32 -4.22 6.40
CA ARG A 11 -8.37 -4.97 5.55
C ARG A 11 -9.07 -5.71 4.39
N THR A 12 -10.17 -5.16 3.87
CA THR A 12 -10.87 -5.75 2.72
C THR A 12 -10.28 -5.26 1.40
N ALA A 13 -10.50 -6.03 0.33
CA ALA A 13 -10.07 -5.65 -1.01
C ALA A 13 -10.77 -4.37 -1.51
N ALA A 14 -12.03 -4.16 -1.15
CA ALA A 14 -12.79 -2.96 -1.53
C ALA A 14 -12.21 -1.68 -0.88
N SER A 15 -11.88 -1.75 0.42
CA SER A 15 -11.22 -0.63 1.11
C SER A 15 -9.83 -0.35 0.54
N MET A 16 -9.08 -1.41 0.18
CA MET A 16 -7.77 -1.27 -0.44
C MET A 16 -7.85 -0.63 -1.83
N GLN A 17 -8.79 -1.06 -2.67
CA GLN A 17 -9.03 -0.47 -3.99
C GLN A 17 -9.34 1.03 -3.86
N THR A 18 -10.22 1.39 -2.94
CA THR A 18 -10.58 2.80 -2.70
C THR A 18 -9.34 3.61 -2.30
N ALA A 19 -8.52 3.09 -1.38
CA ALA A 19 -7.28 3.75 -0.95
C ALA A 19 -6.27 3.92 -2.10
N ILE A 20 -6.10 2.90 -2.94
CA ILE A 20 -5.24 2.96 -4.13
C ILE A 20 -5.75 4.02 -5.11
N THR A 21 -7.06 4.05 -5.36
CA THR A 21 -7.68 5.05 -6.25
C THR A 21 -7.52 6.47 -5.70
N THR A 22 -7.73 6.68 -4.41
CA THR A 22 -7.48 7.98 -3.76
C THR A 22 -6.01 8.38 -3.90
N LEU A 23 -5.08 7.47 -3.63
CA LEU A 23 -3.65 7.73 -3.80
C LEU A 23 -3.30 8.08 -5.26
N TYR A 24 -3.82 7.34 -6.22
CA TYR A 24 -3.59 7.59 -7.64
C TYR A 24 -4.06 8.98 -8.06
N ASN A 25 -5.25 9.38 -7.63
CA ASN A 25 -5.83 10.69 -7.96
C ASN A 25 -5.14 11.87 -7.26
N THR A 26 -4.48 11.64 -6.12
CA THR A 26 -3.71 12.69 -5.43
C THR A 26 -2.33 12.91 -6.03
N LEU A 27 -1.81 11.95 -6.77
CA LEU A 27 -0.52 12.06 -7.44
C LEU A 27 -0.67 12.70 -8.83
N PRO A 28 0.35 13.41 -9.32
CA PRO A 28 0.36 13.92 -10.69
C PRO A 28 0.19 12.77 -11.69
N LYS A 29 -0.53 13.04 -12.80
CA LYS A 29 -0.74 12.06 -13.86
C LYS A 29 0.59 11.46 -14.33
N GLY A 30 0.67 10.14 -14.37
CA GLY A 30 1.87 9.40 -14.79
C GLY A 30 2.96 9.23 -13.71
N ALA A 31 2.77 9.76 -12.50
CA ALA A 31 3.70 9.55 -11.39
C ALA A 31 3.61 8.12 -10.83
N PHE A 32 2.40 7.56 -10.74
CA PHE A 32 2.18 6.18 -10.32
C PHE A 32 1.97 5.29 -11.56
N LYS A 33 2.93 4.41 -11.83
CA LYS A 33 2.92 3.52 -13.01
C LYS A 33 2.68 2.06 -12.63
N THR A 34 3.37 1.60 -11.58
CA THR A 34 3.34 0.22 -11.11
C THR A 34 3.53 0.16 -9.61
N GLY A 35 3.02 -0.87 -8.96
CA GLY A 35 3.24 -1.13 -7.53
C GLY A 35 3.70 -2.56 -7.29
N THR A 36 4.46 -2.79 -6.22
CA THR A 36 4.86 -4.14 -5.78
C THR A 36 4.32 -4.38 -4.37
N THR A 37 3.53 -5.42 -4.21
CA THR A 37 2.86 -5.78 -2.95
C THR A 37 3.20 -7.21 -2.54
N ASP A 38 2.74 -7.59 -1.35
CA ASP A 38 2.78 -8.98 -0.91
C ASP A 38 1.51 -9.65 -1.39
N ARG A 39 1.41 -10.97 -1.17
CA ARG A 39 0.22 -11.75 -1.50
C ARG A 39 -0.90 -11.60 -0.45
N GLY A 40 -1.00 -10.43 0.19
CA GLY A 40 -2.11 -10.10 1.07
C GLY A 40 -3.46 -10.19 0.36
N LYS A 41 -4.47 -10.74 1.04
CA LYS A 41 -5.82 -10.89 0.50
C LYS A 41 -6.50 -9.55 0.16
N GLU A 42 -6.08 -8.48 0.82
CA GLU A 42 -6.50 -7.11 0.56
C GLU A 42 -6.09 -6.64 -0.84
N PHE A 43 -5.07 -7.23 -1.46
CA PHE A 43 -4.66 -6.90 -2.83
C PHE A 43 -5.38 -7.75 -3.88
N ALA A 44 -6.41 -8.52 -3.52
CA ALA A 44 -7.22 -9.27 -4.47
C ALA A 44 -7.93 -8.38 -5.52
N CYS A 45 -8.06 -7.07 -5.26
CA CYS A 45 -8.60 -6.07 -6.20
C CYS A 45 -7.62 -5.66 -7.31
N TYR A 46 -6.48 -6.33 -7.48
CA TYR A 46 -5.44 -5.94 -8.44
C TYR A 46 -5.93 -5.94 -9.89
N THR A 47 -6.90 -6.78 -10.25
CA THR A 47 -7.54 -6.79 -11.57
C THR A 47 -8.29 -5.49 -11.80
N ASP A 48 -9.12 -5.10 -10.84
CA ASP A 48 -9.97 -3.91 -10.94
C ASP A 48 -9.12 -2.64 -10.97
N VAL A 49 -8.06 -2.59 -10.17
CA VAL A 49 -7.08 -1.50 -10.18
C VAL A 49 -6.42 -1.36 -11.55
N LYS A 50 -6.08 -2.49 -12.20
CA LYS A 50 -5.49 -2.47 -13.54
C LYS A 50 -6.49 -2.00 -14.59
N GLU A 51 -7.71 -2.47 -14.55
CA GLU A 51 -8.76 -2.10 -15.53
C GLU A 51 -9.19 -0.64 -15.39
N GLN A 52 -9.38 -0.16 -14.15
CA GLN A 52 -9.89 1.19 -13.89
C GLN A 52 -8.82 2.28 -13.97
N LEU A 53 -7.60 1.98 -13.48
CA LEU A 53 -6.53 2.99 -13.34
C LEU A 53 -5.37 2.77 -14.32
N GLY A 54 -5.32 1.63 -15.03
CA GLY A 54 -4.18 1.26 -15.87
C GLY A 54 -2.92 0.90 -15.06
N LEU A 55 -3.05 0.71 -13.75
CA LEU A 55 -1.94 0.42 -12.85
C LEU A 55 -1.66 -1.09 -12.78
N THR A 56 -0.41 -1.47 -13.00
CA THR A 56 -0.01 -2.88 -12.81
C THR A 56 0.56 -3.11 -11.42
N LEU A 57 -0.04 -4.03 -10.68
CA LEU A 57 0.48 -4.50 -9.39
C LEU A 57 1.21 -5.83 -9.58
N TYR A 58 2.43 -5.90 -9.03
CA TYR A 58 3.26 -7.10 -8.98
C TYR A 58 3.27 -7.65 -7.56
N PHE A 59 3.40 -8.97 -7.44
CA PHE A 59 3.45 -9.66 -6.16
C PHE A 59 4.85 -10.18 -5.90
N ALA A 60 5.36 -9.92 -4.69
CA ALA A 60 6.60 -10.54 -4.23
C ALA A 60 6.44 -12.07 -4.13
N ASP A 61 7.56 -12.76 -4.31
CA ASP A 61 7.66 -14.20 -4.15
C ASP A 61 7.48 -14.59 -2.68
N ALA A 62 6.98 -15.81 -2.47
CA ALA A 62 6.84 -16.34 -1.12
C ALA A 62 8.21 -16.37 -0.42
N TYR A 63 8.23 -16.02 0.87
CA TYR A 63 9.43 -15.97 1.71
C TYR A 63 10.55 -15.02 1.22
N SER A 64 10.25 -14.14 0.26
CA SER A 64 11.23 -13.22 -0.35
C SER A 64 11.08 -11.79 0.16
N SER A 65 11.19 -11.60 1.48
CA SER A 65 11.02 -10.28 2.12
C SER A 65 11.96 -9.20 1.55
N TRP A 66 13.15 -9.58 1.09
CA TRP A 66 14.14 -8.68 0.48
C TRP A 66 13.63 -7.98 -0.80
N GLN A 67 12.68 -8.58 -1.54
CA GLN A 67 12.04 -7.95 -2.71
C GLN A 67 11.20 -6.72 -2.30
N ARG A 68 10.95 -6.54 -1.00
CA ARG A 68 10.19 -5.44 -0.41
C ARG A 68 10.99 -4.68 0.66
N GLY A 69 12.32 -4.68 0.59
CA GLY A 69 13.15 -4.00 1.60
C GLY A 69 12.79 -2.51 1.81
N SER A 70 12.28 -1.82 0.78
CA SER A 70 11.76 -0.45 0.92
C SER A 70 10.50 -0.36 1.79
N ASN A 71 9.57 -1.32 1.71
CA ASN A 71 8.36 -1.33 2.53
C ASN A 71 8.70 -1.65 3.99
N GLU A 72 9.62 -2.59 4.23
CA GLU A 72 10.07 -2.91 5.59
C GLU A 72 10.75 -1.71 6.25
N ASN A 73 11.64 -1.03 5.52
CA ASN A 73 12.27 0.20 6.01
C ASN A 73 11.23 1.30 6.30
N SER A 74 10.24 1.47 5.42
CA SER A 74 9.18 2.47 5.61
C SER A 74 8.31 2.15 6.83
N ASN A 75 7.99 0.88 7.05
CA ASN A 75 7.29 0.42 8.25
C ASN A 75 8.13 0.62 9.51
N GLY A 76 9.45 0.43 9.44
CA GLY A 76 10.38 0.72 10.51
C GLY A 76 10.35 2.19 10.92
N LEU A 77 10.47 3.10 9.95
CA LEU A 77 10.36 4.55 10.18
C LEU A 77 9.02 4.92 10.81
N LEU A 78 7.90 4.37 10.30
CA LEU A 78 6.59 4.61 10.90
C LEU A 78 6.55 4.17 12.37
N ARG A 79 7.24 3.06 12.71
CA ARG A 79 7.30 2.53 14.08
C ARG A 79 8.26 3.27 15.01
N GLU A 80 9.18 4.05 14.46
CA GLU A 80 10.00 4.99 15.22
C GLU A 80 9.16 6.15 15.76
N PHE A 81 8.22 6.66 14.95
CA PHE A 81 7.25 7.68 15.37
C PHE A 81 6.09 7.11 16.19
N TYR A 82 5.63 5.90 15.87
CA TYR A 82 4.53 5.22 16.55
C TYR A 82 4.98 3.85 17.08
N PRO A 83 5.47 3.80 18.33
CA PRO A 83 6.03 2.59 18.92
C PRO A 83 5.13 1.36 18.80
N LYS A 84 5.73 0.17 18.93
CA LYS A 84 4.95 -1.07 19.00
C LYS A 84 3.92 -0.96 20.13
N LYS A 85 2.69 -1.42 19.86
CA LYS A 85 1.47 -1.29 20.69
C LYS A 85 0.75 0.06 20.62
N THR A 86 1.25 1.06 19.90
CA THR A 86 0.44 2.23 19.56
C THR A 86 -0.73 1.81 18.70
N ASP A 87 -1.94 2.16 19.13
CA ASP A 87 -3.14 2.00 18.33
C ASP A 87 -3.17 3.09 17.24
N LEU A 88 -2.82 2.70 16.02
CA LEU A 88 -2.85 3.57 14.85
C LEU A 88 -4.29 4.04 14.51
N SER A 89 -5.32 3.40 15.07
CA SER A 89 -6.71 3.87 14.94
C SER A 89 -6.97 5.19 15.68
N LEU A 90 -6.16 5.52 16.69
CA LEU A 90 -6.30 6.76 17.46
C LEU A 90 -5.42 7.90 16.92
N VAL A 91 -4.49 7.58 16.01
CA VAL A 91 -3.64 8.55 15.34
C VAL A 91 -4.47 9.28 14.28
N ARG A 92 -4.42 10.62 14.34
CA ARG A 92 -5.08 11.55 13.41
C ARG A 92 -4.17 11.94 12.26
#